data_AF-A0A9X7ZG24-F1
#
_entry.id   AF-A0A9X7ZG24-F1
#
_cell.length_a   1.000
_cell.length_b   1.000
_cell.length_c   1.000
_cell.angle_alpha   90.00
_cell.angle_beta   90.00
_cell.angle_gamma   90.00
#
_symmetry.space_group_name_H-M   'P 1'
#
loop_
_entity.id
_entity.type
_entity.pdbx_description
1 polymer ?
#
loop_
_entity_poly.entity_id
_entity_poly.type
_entity_poly.pdbx_seq_one_letter_code
_entity_poly.pdbx_strand_id
1 'polypeptide(L)'
;MSRVQLALNVDDLDAAIAFYSRLFGTEPAKVKPGYANFAIADPPLKLVLLESPGHGGTLNHLGIEVPSSEIVHEEITRLSESGLLTEEEMGTTCCYATQDKVWVSGPDRERWEVYTKIADTDSAAAPASCC
;
A
#
# COMPACT_ATOMS: atom_id res chain seq x y z
N MET A 1 7.92 -1.98 14.18
CA MET A 1 8.43 -0.69 13.67
C MET A 1 7.70 -0.37 12.39
N SER A 2 7.44 0.91 12.12
CA SER A 2 6.78 1.32 10.88
C SER A 2 7.73 1.25 9.69
N ARG A 3 7.17 1.18 8.48
CA ARG A 3 7.92 1.25 7.22
C ARG A 3 7.15 2.02 6.17
N VAL A 4 7.88 2.57 5.21
CA VAL A 4 7.27 3.23 4.05
C VAL A 4 6.64 2.17 3.14
N GLN A 5 5.48 2.48 2.57
CA GLN A 5 4.92 1.80 1.42
C GLN A 5 5.13 2.63 0.17
N LEU A 6 5.57 1.95 -0.90
CA LEU A 6 5.62 2.48 -2.25
C LEU A 6 4.76 1.59 -3.14
N ALA A 7 3.63 2.12 -3.63
CA ALA A 7 2.79 1.45 -4.60
C ALA A 7 3.04 2.03 -6.00
N LEU A 8 3.39 1.15 -6.94
CA LEU A 8 3.72 1.53 -8.31
C LEU A 8 2.78 0.84 -9.30
N ASN A 9 2.34 1.60 -10.30
CA ASN A 9 1.75 1.01 -11.49
C ASN A 9 2.87 0.47 -12.38
N VAL A 10 2.72 -0.74 -12.88
CA VAL A 10 3.68 -1.41 -13.78
C VAL A 10 2.98 -1.92 -15.03
N ASP A 11 3.63 -1.85 -16.18
CA ASP A 11 3.02 -2.31 -17.44
C ASP A 11 2.93 -3.84 -17.52
N ASP A 12 3.97 -4.51 -17.02
CA ASP A 12 4.13 -5.96 -17.03
C ASP A 12 4.55 -6.39 -15.62
N LEU A 13 3.67 -7.12 -14.95
CA LEU A 13 3.89 -7.53 -13.56
C LEU A 13 5.06 -8.51 -13.44
N ASP A 14 5.18 -9.48 -14.34
CA ASP A 14 6.22 -10.51 -14.29
C ASP A 14 7.61 -9.92 -14.50
N ALA A 15 7.73 -8.98 -15.45
CA ALA A 15 8.96 -8.22 -15.67
C ALA A 15 9.33 -7.37 -14.45
N ALA A 16 8.34 -6.72 -13.83
CA ALA A 16 8.56 -5.91 -12.64
C ALA A 16 8.98 -6.76 -11.43
N ILE A 17 8.33 -7.91 -11.19
CA ILE A 17 8.72 -8.86 -10.15
C ILE A 17 10.18 -9.28 -10.36
N ALA A 18 10.54 -9.70 -11.57
CA ALA A 18 11.90 -10.14 -11.87
C ALA A 18 12.95 -9.03 -11.62
N PHE A 19 12.62 -7.78 -11.93
CA PHE A 19 13.48 -6.63 -11.67
C PHE A 19 13.63 -6.37 -10.16
N TYR A 20 12.53 -6.24 -9.42
CA TYR A 20 12.56 -5.90 -8.00
C TYR A 20 13.11 -7.04 -7.13
N SER A 21 12.90 -8.30 -7.51
CA SER A 21 13.56 -9.43 -6.85
C SER A 21 15.08 -9.33 -6.92
N ARG A 22 15.64 -8.88 -8.06
CA ARG A 22 17.09 -8.66 -8.21
C ARG A 22 17.57 -7.41 -7.47
N LEU A 23 16.80 -6.32 -7.52
CA LEU A 23 17.17 -5.06 -6.87
C LEU A 23 17.29 -5.21 -5.36
N PHE A 24 16.34 -5.91 -4.74
CA PHE A 24 16.28 -6.08 -3.29
C PHE A 24 16.82 -7.43 -2.80
N GLY A 25 17.22 -8.33 -3.71
CA GLY A 25 17.76 -9.64 -3.35
C GLY A 25 16.78 -10.55 -2.60
N THR A 26 15.47 -10.39 -2.81
CA THR A 26 14.42 -11.18 -2.16
C THR A 26 13.23 -11.36 -3.08
N GLU A 27 12.55 -12.50 -2.98
CA GLU A 27 11.32 -12.76 -3.72
C GLU A 27 10.11 -11.99 -3.14
N PRO A 28 9.03 -11.80 -3.93
CA PRO A 28 7.81 -11.17 -3.43
C PRO A 28 7.19 -12.00 -2.30
N ALA A 29 6.64 -11.30 -1.30
CA ALA A 29 5.93 -11.92 -0.18
C ALA A 29 4.54 -12.41 -0.58
N LYS A 30 3.92 -11.82 -1.62
CA LYS A 30 2.63 -12.25 -2.18
C LYS A 30 2.59 -11.92 -3.67
N VAL A 31 2.05 -12.84 -4.47
CA VAL A 31 1.74 -12.67 -5.89
C VAL A 31 0.31 -13.12 -6.15
N LYS A 32 -0.44 -12.32 -6.89
CA LYS A 32 -1.82 -12.55 -7.37
C LYS A 32 -1.94 -11.99 -8.80
N PRO A 33 -2.97 -12.35 -9.58
CA PRO A 33 -3.20 -11.74 -10.89
C PRO A 33 -3.26 -10.21 -10.78
N GLY A 34 -2.40 -9.50 -11.54
CA GLY A 34 -2.31 -8.04 -11.54
C GLY A 34 -1.72 -7.39 -10.28
N TYR A 35 -1.21 -8.18 -9.32
CA TYR A 35 -0.73 -7.66 -8.03
C TYR A 35 0.46 -8.46 -7.48
N ALA A 36 1.49 -7.75 -7.01
CA ALA A 36 2.52 -8.34 -6.16
C ALA A 36 2.92 -7.39 -5.05
N ASN A 37 3.44 -7.93 -3.94
CA ASN A 37 4.11 -7.11 -2.95
C ASN A 37 5.38 -7.77 -2.40
N PHE A 38 6.30 -6.92 -1.97
CA PHE A 38 7.53 -7.30 -1.28
C PHE A 38 7.53 -6.71 0.13
N ALA A 39 8.09 -7.48 1.07
CA ALA A 39 8.37 -7.04 2.42
C ALA A 39 9.89 -6.98 2.61
N ILE A 40 10.49 -5.83 2.33
CA ILE A 40 11.94 -5.63 2.44
C ILE A 40 12.29 -5.26 3.88
N ALA A 41 13.26 -5.96 4.46
CA ALA A 41 13.68 -5.77 5.84
C ALA A 41 14.65 -4.60 6.00
N ASP A 42 15.63 -4.48 5.09
CA ASP A 42 16.65 -3.43 5.11
C ASP A 42 16.96 -2.96 3.66
N PRO A 43 16.60 -1.72 3.30
CA PRO A 43 15.85 -0.76 4.10
C PRO A 43 14.39 -1.22 4.35
N PRO A 44 13.77 -0.89 5.50
CA PRO A 44 12.38 -1.24 5.77
C PRO A 44 11.44 -0.63 4.72
N LEU A 45 10.89 -1.47 3.84
CA LEU A 45 10.03 -1.05 2.74
C LEU A 45 8.96 -2.09 2.44
N LYS A 46 7.73 -1.61 2.27
CA LYS A 46 6.63 -2.34 1.65
C LYS A 46 6.52 -1.89 0.20
N LEU A 47 6.98 -2.70 -0.74
CA LEU A 47 6.80 -2.42 -2.16
C LEU A 47 5.52 -3.11 -2.65
N VAL A 48 4.64 -2.38 -3.31
CA VAL A 48 3.43 -2.90 -3.95
C VAL A 48 3.49 -2.61 -5.44
N LEU A 49 3.24 -3.64 -6.26
CA LEU A 49 3.22 -3.56 -7.71
C LEU A 49 1.81 -3.86 -8.19
N LEU A 50 1.25 -2.95 -8.98
CA LEU A 50 -0.09 -3.02 -9.53
C LEU A 50 0.02 -3.01 -11.04
N GLU A 51 -0.47 -4.06 -11.69
CA GLU A 51 -0.42 -4.13 -13.15
C GLU A 51 -1.43 -3.13 -13.74
N SER A 52 -0.92 -2.24 -14.60
CA SER A 52 -1.67 -1.22 -15.30
C SER A 52 -1.09 -1.04 -16.70
N PRO A 53 -1.44 -1.94 -17.65
CA PRO A 53 -0.84 -1.93 -18.98
C PRO A 53 -1.08 -0.60 -19.72
N GLY A 54 0.00 0.02 -20.20
CA GLY A 54 0.00 1.33 -20.86
C GLY A 54 0.13 2.52 -19.91
N HIS A 55 0.19 2.28 -18.59
CA HIS A 55 0.26 3.29 -17.53
C HIS A 55 1.37 2.98 -16.49
N GLY A 56 2.26 2.05 -16.81
CA GLY A 56 3.39 1.67 -15.98
C GLY A 56 4.42 2.78 -15.76
N GLY A 57 5.21 2.61 -14.70
CA GLY A 57 6.25 3.57 -14.31
C GLY A 57 5.72 4.79 -13.57
N THR A 58 4.43 4.81 -13.20
CA THR A 58 3.81 5.88 -12.43
C THR A 58 3.65 5.51 -10.96
N LEU A 59 3.68 6.53 -10.10
CA LEU A 59 3.29 6.36 -8.70
C LEU A 59 1.78 6.07 -8.65
N ASN A 60 1.39 5.02 -7.94
CA ASN A 60 -0.01 4.78 -7.62
C ASN A 60 -0.38 5.55 -6.34
N HIS A 61 0.23 5.19 -5.21
CA HIS A 61 0.09 5.89 -3.94
C HIS A 61 1.27 5.58 -3.00
N LEU A 62 1.33 6.30 -1.88
CA LEU A 62 2.34 6.15 -0.83
C LEU A 62 1.67 5.71 0.46
N GLY A 63 2.46 5.14 1.38
CA GLY A 63 1.92 4.85 2.70
C GLY A 63 2.95 4.70 3.80
N ILE A 64 2.44 4.58 5.01
CA ILE A 64 3.18 4.25 6.22
C ILE A 64 2.47 3.05 6.86
N GLU A 65 3.09 1.86 6.73
CA GLU A 65 2.62 0.66 7.41
C GLU A 65 3.04 0.72 8.88
N VAL A 66 2.07 0.75 9.78
CA VAL A 66 2.26 0.82 11.24
C VAL A 66 1.93 -0.52 11.91
N PRO A 67 2.50 -0.83 13.08
CA PRO A 67 2.38 -2.17 13.65
C PRO A 67 1.02 -2.51 14.28
N SER A 68 0.11 -1.55 14.49
CA SER A 68 -1.17 -1.81 15.16
C SER A 68 -2.27 -0.82 14.76
N SER A 69 -3.52 -1.25 14.96
CA SER A 69 -4.72 -0.42 14.76
C SER A 69 -4.79 0.76 15.72
N GLU A 70 -4.26 0.59 16.93
CA GLU A 70 -4.14 1.67 17.92
C GLU A 70 -3.38 2.87 17.35
N ILE A 71 -2.26 2.64 16.66
CA ILE A 71 -1.48 3.71 16.02
C ILE A 71 -2.27 4.33 14.86
N VAL A 72 -3.03 3.54 14.09
CA VAL A 72 -3.90 4.10 13.04
C VAL A 72 -4.94 5.04 13.66
N HIS A 73 -5.53 4.69 14.79
CA HIS A 73 -6.48 5.55 15.51
C HIS A 73 -5.86 6.83 16.08
N GLU A 74 -4.63 6.75 16.59
CA GLU A 74 -3.86 7.93 17.00
C GLU A 74 -3.63 8.86 15.81
N GLU A 75 -3.25 8.32 14.66
CA GLU A 75 -3.01 9.10 13.44
C GLU A 75 -4.30 9.70 12.86
N ILE A 76 -5.43 8.98 12.92
CA ILE A 76 -6.76 9.52 12.58
C ILE A 76 -7.04 10.77 13.43
N THR A 77 -6.85 10.67 14.73
CA THR A 77 -7.09 11.78 15.67
C THR A 77 -6.20 12.97 15.32
N ARG A 78 -4.88 12.73 15.21
CA ARG A 78 -3.88 13.76 14.89
C ARG A 78 -4.15 14.45 13.55
N LEU A 79 -4.48 13.68 12.51
CA LEU A 79 -4.72 14.20 11.17
C LEU A 79 -6.03 14.98 11.09
N SER A 80 -7.07 14.53 11.79
CA SER A 80 -8.34 15.25 11.92
C SER A 80 -8.16 16.60 12.60
N GLU A 81 -7.45 16.63 13.72
CA GLU A 81 -7.16 17.88 14.47
C GLU A 81 -6.35 18.88 13.64
N SER A 82 -5.52 18.39 12.71
CA SER A 82 -4.77 19.23 11.77
C SER A 82 -5.55 19.64 10.52
N GLY A 83 -6.78 19.16 10.33
CA GLY A 83 -7.60 19.42 9.13
C GLY A 83 -7.09 18.75 7.85
N LEU A 84 -6.25 17.72 7.97
CA LEU A 84 -5.64 17.00 6.84
C LEU A 84 -6.37 15.72 6.47
N LEU A 85 -7.21 15.20 7.37
CA LEU A 85 -7.93 13.94 7.14
C LEU A 85 -8.87 14.07 5.96
N THR A 86 -8.77 13.12 5.02
CA THR A 86 -9.66 13.07 3.86
C THR A 86 -10.65 11.92 3.94
N GLU A 87 -10.24 10.76 4.44
CA GLU A 87 -11.05 9.54 4.44
C GLU A 87 -10.53 8.53 5.48
N GLU A 88 -11.43 7.81 6.12
CA GLU A 88 -11.15 6.73 7.09
C GLU A 88 -11.77 5.42 6.61
N GLU A 89 -11.03 4.33 6.73
CA GLU A 89 -11.45 2.99 6.35
C GLU A 89 -11.09 2.02 7.47
N MET A 90 -12.11 1.56 8.21
CA MET A 90 -11.94 0.69 9.38
C MET A 90 -12.43 -0.72 9.10
N GLY A 91 -11.57 -1.73 9.31
CA GLY A 91 -11.88 -3.13 9.03
C GLY A 91 -12.16 -3.43 7.55
N THR A 92 -11.69 -2.58 6.64
CA THR A 92 -11.97 -2.68 5.22
C THR A 92 -11.06 -3.71 4.58
N THR A 93 -11.63 -4.56 3.71
CA THR A 93 -10.81 -5.44 2.86
C THR A 93 -10.36 -4.68 1.63
N CYS A 94 -9.06 -4.62 1.42
CA CYS A 94 -8.39 -3.89 0.36
C CYS A 94 -7.22 -4.73 -0.16
N CYS A 95 -7.13 -4.96 -1.48
CA CYS A 95 -5.99 -5.65 -2.12
C CYS A 95 -5.54 -6.94 -1.42
N TYR A 96 -6.48 -7.84 -1.11
CA TYR A 96 -6.18 -9.13 -0.48
C TYR A 96 -5.71 -9.04 0.99
N ALA A 97 -6.03 -7.95 1.69
CA ALA A 97 -5.86 -7.82 3.14
C ALA A 97 -7.01 -7.07 3.79
N THR A 98 -7.37 -7.42 5.03
CA THR A 98 -8.19 -6.59 5.90
C THR A 98 -7.29 -5.61 6.63
N GLN A 99 -7.65 -4.33 6.60
CA GLN A 99 -6.82 -3.24 7.10
C GLN A 99 -7.66 -2.21 7.85
N ASP A 100 -6.99 -1.52 8.78
CA ASP A 100 -7.42 -0.23 9.27
C ASP A 100 -6.53 0.82 8.63
N LYS A 101 -7.13 1.89 8.11
CA LYS A 101 -6.44 2.87 7.28
C LYS A 101 -7.06 4.26 7.38
N VAL A 102 -6.19 5.27 7.30
CA VAL A 102 -6.57 6.66 7.07
C VAL A 102 -5.86 7.21 5.84
N TRP A 103 -6.57 7.99 5.04
CA TRP A 103 -6.03 8.64 3.84
C TRP A 103 -5.91 10.15 4.02
N VAL A 104 -4.83 10.67 3.47
CA VAL A 104 -4.63 12.11 3.23
C VAL A 104 -4.16 12.33 1.79
N SER A 105 -4.35 13.55 1.30
CA SER A 105 -3.82 13.97 0.00
C SER A 105 -2.82 15.09 0.21
N GLY A 106 -1.68 14.98 -0.44
CA GLY A 106 -0.72 16.06 -0.48
C GLY A 106 -1.18 17.21 -1.39
N PRO A 107 -0.43 18.32 -1.38
CA PRO A 107 -0.78 19.52 -2.15
C PRO A 107 -0.84 19.26 -3.66
N ASP A 108 -0.07 18.29 -4.16
CA ASP A 108 0.01 17.93 -5.58
C ASP A 108 -0.80 16.66 -5.92
N ARG A 109 -1.76 16.32 -5.04
CA ARG A 109 -2.74 15.24 -5.18
C ARG A 109 -2.19 13.82 -5.03
N GLU A 110 -0.94 13.66 -4.62
CA GLU A 110 -0.42 12.37 -4.22
C GLU A 110 -1.16 11.85 -2.98
N ARG A 111 -1.63 10.61 -3.04
CA ARG A 111 -2.38 9.97 -1.96
C ARG A 111 -1.42 9.29 -1.00
N TRP A 112 -1.66 9.48 0.29
CA TRP A 112 -0.94 8.84 1.37
C TRP A 112 -1.91 8.08 2.27
N GLU A 113 -1.56 6.84 2.61
CA GLU A 113 -2.25 6.06 3.63
C GLU A 113 -1.37 5.83 4.87
N VAL A 114 -1.96 5.90 6.06
CA VAL A 114 -1.38 5.27 7.26
C VAL A 114 -2.25 4.09 7.61
N TYR A 115 -1.67 2.90 7.70
CA TYR A 115 -2.45 1.68 7.81
C TYR A 115 -1.76 0.58 8.61
N THR A 116 -2.54 -0.38 9.09
CA THR A 116 -2.03 -1.68 9.57
C THR A 116 -2.70 -2.83 8.84
N LYS A 117 -1.97 -3.94 8.65
CA LYS A 117 -2.54 -5.19 8.14
C LYS A 117 -3.10 -6.01 9.29
N ILE A 118 -4.40 -6.27 9.28
CA ILE A 118 -5.08 -7.10 10.29
C ILE A 118 -5.04 -8.58 9.86
N ALA A 119 -5.42 -8.87 8.62
CA ALA A 119 -5.49 -10.23 8.09
C ALA A 119 -5.23 -10.26 6.57
N ASP A 120 -4.78 -11.40 6.05
CA ASP A 120 -4.80 -11.66 4.61
C ASP A 120 -6.18 -12.19 4.19
N THR A 121 -6.57 -11.92 2.94
CA THR A 121 -7.78 -12.46 2.32
C THR A 121 -7.51 -12.82 0.86
N ASP A 122 -8.15 -13.87 0.36
CA ASP A 122 -7.98 -14.31 -1.03
C ASP A 122 -8.89 -13.56 -2.03
N SER A 123 -9.78 -12.71 -1.53
CA SER A 123 -10.69 -11.90 -2.34
C SER A 123 -10.18 -10.46 -2.47
N ALA A 124 -10.07 -9.96 -3.70
CA ALA A 124 -9.96 -8.53 -3.94
C ALA A 124 -11.32 -7.87 -3.68
N ALA A 125 -11.35 -6.74 -2.96
CA ALA A 125 -12.56 -5.94 -2.85
C ALA A 125 -12.77 -5.09 -4.12
N ALA A 126 -14.03 -4.74 -4.38
CA ALA A 126 -14.41 -3.68 -5.32
C ALA A 126 -14.73 -2.41 -4.51
N PRO A 127 -14.25 -1.21 -4.91
CA PRO A 127 -13.69 -0.87 -6.21
C PRO A 127 -12.16 -0.89 -6.27
N ALA A 128 -11.63 -0.84 -7.51
CA ALA A 128 -10.21 -0.73 -7.82
C ALA A 128 -9.51 0.47 -7.16
N SER A 129 -10.24 1.47 -6.66
CA SER A 129 -9.67 2.65 -5.98
C SER A 129 -9.00 2.34 -4.65
N CYS A 130 -9.17 1.14 -4.12
CA CYS A 130 -8.52 0.71 -2.90
C CYS A 130 -7.07 0.25 -3.15
N CYS A 131 -6.79 -0.22 -4.38
CA CYS A 131 -5.47 -0.64 -4.84
C CYS A 131 -4.89 0.42 -5.78
#